data_AF-A0A0N0MEB8-F1
#
_entry.id   AF-A0A0N0MEB8-F1
#
_cell.length_a   1.000
_cell.length_b   1.000
_cell.length_c   1.000
_cell.angle_alpha   90.00
_cell.angle_beta   90.00
_cell.angle_gamma   90.00
#
_symmetry.space_group_name_H-M   'P 1'
#
loop_
_entity.id
_entity.type
_entity.pdbx_description
1 polymer ?
#
loop_
_entity_poly.entity_id
_entity_poly.type
_entity_poly.pdbx_seq_one_letter_code
_entity_poly.pdbx_strand_id
1 'polypeptide(L)'
;MTAFSIPTIAVSTGNALTMSSREIAELTAKQHAHVMRDIRAMLEQVGEGRSKFGSTYLDAQGKERECYNLPQDLTYNLVLGYRADLRLKVVRRWMELEAQQAPALPKTYAEALLEAGRLAQERDKLVEEKRALEPKVAALDKLASLEGVHNLRSAAQQCGWPERKFVNRLIELGWLYTHSVTGRKCAYADKIKAGLMESKNVEVRRTGYVEGVGQPMITQKGLAKIRTIIGDAPVEGTALPAELAQKATPRPFAHRSGATPT
;
A
#
# COMPACT_ATOMS: atom_id res chain seq x y z
N MET A 1 18.93 15.50 -27.72
CA MET A 1 19.50 14.39 -26.94
C MET A 1 18.57 14.12 -25.76
N THR A 2 17.60 13.21 -25.92
CA THR A 2 16.63 12.87 -24.88
C THR A 2 17.25 11.84 -23.94
N ALA A 3 17.47 12.21 -22.68
CA ALA A 3 17.97 11.31 -21.65
C ALA A 3 16.92 10.23 -21.37
N PHE A 4 17.26 8.97 -21.64
CA PHE A 4 16.50 7.82 -21.19
C PHE A 4 16.65 7.72 -19.67
N SER A 5 15.60 8.08 -18.94
CA SER A 5 15.49 7.79 -17.51
C SER A 5 15.21 6.30 -17.35
N ILE A 6 16.24 5.52 -17.03
CA ILE A 6 16.07 4.10 -16.68
C ILE A 6 15.36 4.06 -15.33
N PRO A 7 14.20 3.39 -15.20
CA PRO A 7 13.60 3.18 -13.90
C PRO A 7 14.50 2.23 -13.09
N THR A 8 15.04 2.71 -11.97
CA THR A 8 15.70 1.88 -10.96
C THR A 8 14.66 0.91 -10.41
N ILE A 9 14.70 -0.34 -10.90
CA ILE A 9 13.92 -1.44 -10.35
C ILE A 9 14.59 -1.84 -9.04
N ALA A 10 14.14 -1.25 -7.93
CA ALA A 10 14.47 -1.71 -6.59
C ALA A 10 13.69 -3.00 -6.31
N VAL A 11 14.20 -4.13 -6.77
CA VAL A 11 13.74 -5.45 -6.31
C VAL A 11 14.68 -5.86 -5.17
N SER A 12 14.22 -5.63 -3.94
CA SER A 12 14.74 -6.32 -2.76
C SER A 12 13.61 -6.58 -1.77
N THR A 13 12.76 -7.56 -2.08
CA THR A 13 12.03 -8.30 -1.04
C THR A 13 12.96 -9.35 -0.46
N GLY A 14 13.94 -8.88 0.32
CA GLY A 14 14.74 -9.66 1.24
C GLY A 14 14.84 -8.80 2.49
N ASN A 15 14.62 -9.39 3.67
CA ASN A 15 14.66 -8.72 4.98
C ASN A 15 15.57 -7.49 4.97
N ALA A 16 15.02 -6.31 5.24
CA ALA A 16 15.81 -5.09 5.34
C ALA A 16 16.97 -5.36 6.30
N LEU A 17 18.20 -5.17 5.82
CA LEU A 17 19.37 -5.46 6.62
C LEU A 17 19.34 -4.58 7.86
N THR A 18 19.31 -5.19 9.02
CA THR A 18 19.28 -4.49 10.30
C THR A 18 20.29 -5.09 11.25
N MET A 19 20.79 -4.26 12.17
CA MET A 19 21.66 -4.68 13.25
C MET A 19 20.94 -4.50 14.58
N SER A 20 20.98 -5.54 15.41
CA SER A 20 20.29 -5.48 16.71
C SER A 20 21.10 -4.68 17.73
N SER A 21 20.41 -3.98 18.63
CA SER A 21 21.02 -3.29 19.79
C SER A 21 21.89 -4.21 20.65
N ARG A 22 21.58 -5.51 20.69
CA ARG A 22 22.38 -6.53 21.40
C ARG A 22 23.68 -6.80 20.67
N GLU A 23 23.62 -7.00 19.35
CA GLU A 23 24.80 -7.17 18.51
C GLU A 23 25.72 -5.94 18.60
N ILE A 24 25.15 -4.73 18.60
CA ILE A 24 25.90 -3.49 18.84
C ILE A 24 26.55 -3.52 20.23
N ALA A 25 25.83 -3.94 21.27
CA ALA A 25 26.39 -4.04 22.63
C ALA A 25 27.56 -5.04 22.71
N GLU A 26 27.44 -6.20 22.08
CA GLU A 26 28.48 -7.22 22.00
C GLU A 26 29.72 -6.70 21.24
N LEU A 27 29.54 -6.06 20.09
CA LEU A 27 30.64 -5.50 19.29
C LEU A 27 31.35 -4.35 20.02
N THR A 28 30.59 -3.54 20.75
CA THR A 28 31.10 -2.34 21.42
C THR A 28 31.56 -2.60 22.86
N ALA A 29 31.36 -3.81 23.38
CA ALA A 29 31.57 -4.18 24.78
C ALA A 29 30.86 -3.25 25.78
N LYS A 30 29.76 -2.60 25.35
CA LYS A 30 28.91 -1.77 26.20
C LYS A 30 27.81 -2.61 26.82
N GLN A 31 27.32 -2.21 27.99
CA GLN A 31 26.10 -2.81 28.53
C GLN A 31 24.91 -2.51 27.60
N HIS A 32 24.10 -3.54 27.31
CA HIS A 32 22.94 -3.42 26.43
C HIS A 32 21.98 -2.30 26.88
N ALA A 33 21.78 -2.13 28.19
CA ALA A 33 20.96 -1.05 28.74
C ALA A 33 21.44 0.37 28.35
N HIS A 34 22.75 0.58 28.25
CA HIS A 34 23.32 1.86 27.80
C HIS A 34 23.12 2.05 26.30
N VAL A 35 23.32 1.01 25.49
CA VAL A 35 23.04 1.07 24.04
C VAL A 35 21.56 1.38 23.80
N MET A 36 20.64 0.74 24.52
CA MET A 36 19.20 1.02 24.45
C MET A 36 18.85 2.46 24.85
N ARG A 37 19.59 3.05 25.79
CA ARG A 37 19.44 4.47 26.17
C ARG A 37 19.95 5.39 25.06
N ASP A 38 21.13 5.13 24.52
CA ASP A 38 21.75 5.91 23.46
C ASP A 38 20.87 5.89 22.19
N ILE A 39 20.30 4.72 21.84
CA ILE A 39 19.35 4.59 20.73
C ILE A 39 18.09 5.43 20.95
N ARG A 40 17.50 5.39 22.16
CA ARG A 40 16.30 6.18 22.48
C ARG A 40 16.56 7.68 22.37
N ALA A 41 17.72 8.15 22.83
CA ALA A 41 18.13 9.54 22.74
C ALA A 41 18.39 9.96 21.28
N MET A 42 19.09 9.11 20.50
CA MET A 42 19.36 9.36 19.08
C MET A 42 18.06 9.42 18.26
N LEU A 43 17.14 8.47 18.44
CA LEU A 43 15.86 8.47 17.73
C LEU A 43 15.01 9.72 18.03
N GLU A 44 15.06 10.19 19.27
CA GLU A 44 14.39 11.43 19.68
C GLU A 44 15.00 12.67 19.01
N GLN A 45 16.33 12.73 18.88
CA GLN A 45 17.03 13.81 18.17
C GLN A 45 16.76 13.80 16.65
N VAL A 46 16.66 12.61 16.05
CA VAL A 46 16.35 12.44 14.62
C VAL A 46 14.87 12.68 14.31
N GLY A 47 13.99 12.63 15.32
CA GLY A 47 12.54 12.76 15.15
C GLY A 47 11.86 11.48 14.64
N GLU A 48 12.50 10.33 14.82
CA GLU A 48 11.99 9.02 14.40
C GLU A 48 11.28 8.30 15.56
N GLY A 49 10.18 7.62 15.25
CA GLY A 49 9.34 6.95 16.25
C GLY A 49 10.00 5.69 16.82
N ARG A 50 10.15 5.61 18.15
CA ARG A 50 10.75 4.45 18.84
C ARG A 50 10.12 3.10 18.44
N SER A 51 8.80 3.05 18.28
CA SER A 51 8.07 1.83 17.92
C SER A 51 8.40 1.30 16.52
N LYS A 52 8.97 2.12 15.62
CA LYS A 52 9.32 1.71 14.26
C LYS A 52 10.44 0.67 14.21
N PHE A 53 11.32 0.69 15.22
CA PHE A 53 12.51 -0.16 15.28
C PHE A 53 12.51 -1.11 16.48
N GLY A 54 11.44 -1.11 17.28
CA GLY A 54 11.33 -1.96 18.46
C GLY A 54 11.14 -3.43 18.07
N SER A 55 11.86 -4.32 18.75
CA SER A 55 11.78 -5.77 18.63
C SER A 55 11.91 -6.41 20.01
N THR A 56 11.67 -7.71 20.11
CA THR A 56 11.92 -8.50 21.33
C THR A 56 12.91 -9.62 21.06
N TYR A 57 13.57 -10.08 22.11
CA TYR A 57 14.45 -11.25 22.07
C TYR A 57 14.33 -12.07 23.35
N LEU A 58 14.66 -13.36 23.26
CA LEU A 58 14.74 -14.25 24.42
C LEU A 58 16.13 -14.18 25.03
N ASP A 59 16.19 -13.89 26.32
CA ASP A 59 17.43 -13.93 27.09
C ASP A 59 17.86 -15.37 27.39
N ALA A 60 19.08 -15.57 27.92
CA ALA A 60 19.60 -16.88 28.33
C ALA A 60 18.73 -17.62 29.35
N GLN A 61 17.87 -16.90 30.07
CA GLN A 61 16.90 -17.44 31.03
C GLN A 61 15.51 -17.71 30.43
N GLY A 62 15.35 -17.58 29.10
CA GLY A 62 14.07 -17.79 28.41
C GLY A 62 13.06 -16.65 28.59
N LYS A 63 13.48 -15.50 29.14
CA LYS A 63 12.61 -14.34 29.35
C LYS A 63 12.68 -13.39 28.16
N GLU A 64 11.53 -12.93 27.68
CA GLU A 64 11.44 -11.89 26.65
C GLU A 64 11.95 -10.54 27.17
N ARG A 65 12.80 -9.90 26.37
CA ARG A 65 13.34 -8.56 26.61
C ARG A 65 13.26 -7.72 25.36
N GLU A 66 13.13 -6.41 25.55
CA GLU A 66 13.08 -5.45 24.45
C GLU A 66 14.46 -5.23 23.84
N CYS A 67 14.50 -5.08 22.51
CA CYS A 67 15.66 -4.67 21.75
C CYS A 67 15.24 -3.74 20.60
N TYR A 68 16.20 -3.06 19.98
CA TYR A 68 15.97 -2.34 18.72
C TYR A 68 16.71 -3.01 17.57
N ASN A 69 16.11 -3.02 16.38
CA ASN A 69 16.72 -3.42 15.13
C ASN A 69 16.88 -2.18 14.25
N LEU A 70 18.12 -1.72 14.09
CA LEU A 70 18.41 -0.48 13.40
C LEU A 70 18.84 -0.73 11.95
N PRO A 71 18.35 0.06 10.98
CA PRO A 71 18.91 0.13 9.65
C PRO A 71 20.33 0.72 9.67
N GLN A 72 21.02 0.62 8.53
CA GLN A 72 22.43 0.99 8.38
C GLN A 72 22.71 2.45 8.77
N ASP A 73 21.92 3.37 8.25
CA ASP A 73 22.01 4.82 8.48
C ASP A 73 21.91 5.17 9.97
N LEU A 74 20.92 4.62 10.68
CA LEU A 74 20.73 4.84 12.11
C LEU A 74 21.81 4.17 12.95
N THR A 75 22.32 3.01 12.51
CA THR A 75 23.44 2.35 13.20
C THR A 75 24.71 3.17 13.08
N TYR A 76 25.00 3.72 11.90
CA TYR A 76 26.13 4.63 11.72
C TYR A 76 25.96 5.91 12.53
N ASN A 77 24.78 6.52 12.53
CA ASN A 77 24.50 7.72 13.32
C ASN A 77 24.76 7.49 14.82
N LEU A 78 24.22 6.41 15.39
CA LEU A 78 24.48 6.01 16.77
C LEU A 78 25.99 5.89 17.07
N VAL A 79 26.71 5.24 16.17
CA VAL A 79 28.11 4.89 16.35
C VAL A 79 29.02 6.10 16.15
N LEU A 80 28.63 7.14 15.41
CA LEU A 80 29.43 8.37 15.26
C LEU A 80 29.82 8.99 16.61
N GLY A 81 28.94 8.88 17.62
CA GLY A 81 29.20 9.33 18.99
C GLY A 81 30.07 8.41 19.85
N TYR A 82 30.46 7.23 19.35
CA TYR A 82 31.27 6.26 20.10
C TYR A 82 32.77 6.45 19.81
N ARG A 83 33.62 5.82 20.65
CA ARG A 83 35.07 5.79 20.46
C ARG A 83 35.44 5.11 19.14
N ALA A 84 36.49 5.62 18.48
CA ALA A 84 36.87 5.23 17.12
C ALA A 84 37.13 3.73 16.93
N ASP A 85 37.69 3.05 17.94
CA ASP A 85 37.91 1.61 17.99
C ASP A 85 36.60 0.82 17.90
N LEU A 86 35.58 1.24 18.64
CA LEU A 86 34.25 0.62 18.63
C LEU A 86 33.54 0.88 17.29
N ARG A 87 33.72 2.08 16.72
CA ARG A 87 33.13 2.43 15.43
C ARG A 87 33.59 1.50 14.32
N LEU A 88 34.89 1.24 14.25
CA LEU A 88 35.47 0.38 13.22
C LEU A 88 34.91 -1.06 13.29
N LYS A 89 34.68 -1.60 14.50
CA LYS A 89 34.07 -2.93 14.67
C LYS A 89 32.66 -3.01 14.08
N VAL A 90 31.83 -2.02 14.38
CA VAL A 90 30.46 -1.96 13.85
C VAL A 90 30.45 -1.75 12.33
N VAL A 91 31.34 -0.89 11.82
CA VAL A 91 31.49 -0.68 10.36
C VAL A 91 31.89 -1.98 9.65
N ARG A 92 32.90 -2.70 10.16
CA ARG A 92 33.32 -3.99 9.59
C ARG A 92 32.20 -5.01 9.58
N ARG A 93 31.43 -5.09 10.67
CA ARG A 93 30.26 -5.97 10.73
C ARG A 93 29.21 -5.62 9.68
N TRP A 94 28.93 -4.34 9.46
CA TRP A 94 28.02 -3.91 8.39
C TRP A 94 28.53 -4.31 7.00
N MET A 95 29.83 -4.14 6.73
CA MET A 95 30.42 -4.58 5.46
C MET A 95 30.29 -6.09 5.25
N GLU A 96 30.42 -6.90 6.31
CA GLU A 96 30.19 -8.35 6.25
C GLU A 96 28.73 -8.70 5.94
N LEU A 97 27.80 -8.02 6.60
CA LEU A 97 26.36 -8.22 6.38
C LEU A 97 25.95 -7.82 4.95
N GLU A 98 26.49 -6.71 4.44
CA GLU A 98 26.29 -6.29 3.04
C GLU A 98 26.90 -7.28 2.05
N ALA A 99 28.10 -7.81 2.34
CA ALA A 99 28.73 -8.82 1.49
C ALA A 99 27.95 -10.16 1.46
N GLN A 100 27.27 -10.50 2.55
CA GLN A 100 26.41 -11.69 2.62
C GLN A 100 25.09 -11.51 1.86
N GLN A 101 24.57 -10.28 1.78
CA GLN A 101 23.33 -9.98 1.07
C GLN A 101 23.55 -9.49 -0.36
N ALA A 102 24.81 -9.21 -0.74
CA ALA A 102 25.17 -8.92 -2.11
C ALA A 102 24.75 -10.11 -2.99
N PRO A 103 24.06 -9.87 -4.13
CA PRO A 103 23.70 -10.94 -5.04
C PRO A 103 24.98 -11.69 -5.41
N ALA A 104 24.98 -13.00 -5.21
CA ALA A 104 26.12 -13.84 -5.54
C ALA A 104 26.41 -13.69 -7.03
N LEU A 105 27.40 -12.86 -7.36
CA LEU A 105 27.84 -12.73 -8.74
C LEU A 105 28.47 -14.06 -9.13
N PRO A 106 28.09 -14.65 -10.27
CA PRO A 106 28.70 -15.88 -10.75
C PRO A 106 30.21 -15.65 -10.87
N LYS A 107 30.99 -16.47 -10.17
CA LYS A 107 32.46 -16.30 -10.08
C LYS A 107 33.14 -16.73 -11.36
N THR A 108 32.46 -17.55 -12.16
CA THR A 108 32.93 -18.06 -13.44
C THR A 108 31.98 -17.71 -14.57
N TYR A 109 32.52 -17.56 -15.77
CA TYR A 109 31.73 -17.31 -16.98
C TYR A 109 30.75 -18.46 -17.29
N ALA A 110 31.13 -19.71 -16.99
CA ALA A 110 30.28 -20.88 -17.19
C ALA A 110 29.04 -20.87 -16.29
N GLU A 111 29.20 -20.55 -15.00
CA GLU A 111 28.07 -20.40 -14.07
C GLU A 111 27.12 -19.27 -14.49
N ALA A 112 27.68 -18.15 -14.96
CA ALA A 112 26.89 -17.02 -15.44
C ALA A 112 25.99 -17.39 -16.63
N LEU A 113 26.54 -18.15 -17.59
CA LEU A 113 25.79 -18.61 -18.76
C LEU A 113 24.68 -19.61 -18.39
N LEU A 114 24.94 -20.51 -17.44
CA LEU A 114 23.94 -21.48 -16.98
C LEU A 114 22.76 -20.79 -16.28
N GLU A 115 23.05 -19.86 -15.37
CA GLU A 115 22.00 -19.08 -14.69
C GLU A 115 21.23 -18.18 -15.66
N ALA A 116 21.92 -17.55 -16.62
CA ALA A 116 21.26 -16.77 -17.67
C ALA A 116 20.31 -17.63 -18.51
N GLY A 117 20.72 -18.86 -18.85
CA GLY A 117 19.88 -19.82 -19.58
C GLY A 117 18.63 -20.21 -18.78
N ARG A 118 18.78 -20.50 -17.48
CA ARG A 118 17.67 -20.80 -16.59
C ARG A 118 16.68 -19.63 -16.50
N LEU A 119 17.18 -18.42 -16.27
CA LEU A 119 16.35 -17.21 -16.19
C LEU A 119 15.61 -16.94 -17.51
N ALA A 120 16.26 -17.18 -18.65
CA ALA A 120 15.60 -17.06 -19.95
C ALA A 120 14.44 -18.05 -20.10
N GLN A 121 14.62 -19.32 -19.69
CA GLN A 121 13.56 -20.32 -19.71
C GLN A 121 12.40 -19.96 -18.79
N GLU A 122 12.67 -19.48 -17.57
CA GLU A 122 11.63 -19.04 -16.64
C GLU A 122 10.86 -17.83 -17.20
N ARG A 123 11.57 -16.87 -17.79
CA ARG A 123 10.95 -15.73 -18.46
C ARG A 123 10.05 -16.17 -19.61
N ASP A 124 10.52 -17.08 -20.45
CA ASP A 124 9.77 -17.53 -21.62
C ASP A 124 8.50 -18.29 -21.19
N LYS A 125 8.58 -19.14 -20.15
CA LYS A 125 7.40 -19.76 -19.53
C LYS A 125 6.38 -18.74 -19.02
N LEU A 126 6.84 -17.71 -18.29
CA LEU A 126 5.94 -16.64 -17.80
C LEU A 126 5.32 -15.84 -18.94
N VAL A 127 6.06 -15.62 -20.04
CA VAL A 127 5.55 -14.96 -21.24
C VAL A 127 4.50 -15.81 -21.92
N GLU A 128 4.70 -17.12 -22.02
CA GLU A 128 3.73 -18.06 -22.58
C GLU A 128 2.44 -18.11 -21.74
N GLU A 129 2.56 -18.22 -20.41
CA GLU A 129 1.42 -18.16 -19.49
C GLU A 129 0.64 -16.85 -19.66
N LYS A 130 1.36 -15.72 -19.71
CA LYS A 130 0.74 -14.41 -19.94
C LYS A 130 0.03 -14.34 -21.29
N ARG A 131 0.65 -14.82 -22.37
CA ARG A 131 0.04 -14.89 -23.72
C ARG A 131 -1.21 -15.77 -23.74
N ALA A 132 -1.22 -16.87 -22.98
CA ALA A 132 -2.40 -17.73 -22.87
C ALA A 132 -3.56 -17.03 -22.12
N LEU A 133 -3.27 -16.11 -21.20
CA LEU A 133 -4.26 -15.35 -20.44
C LEU A 133 -4.74 -14.08 -21.18
N GLU A 134 -3.93 -13.52 -22.08
CA GLU A 134 -4.29 -12.34 -22.90
C GLU A 134 -5.66 -12.44 -23.59
N PRO A 135 -6.04 -13.53 -24.30
CA PRO A 135 -7.35 -13.61 -24.91
C PRO A 135 -8.49 -13.66 -23.88
N LYS A 136 -8.25 -14.22 -22.68
CA LYS A 136 -9.24 -14.26 -21.59
C LYS A 136 -9.46 -12.87 -21.00
N VAL A 137 -8.37 -12.13 -20.75
CA VAL A 137 -8.43 -10.73 -20.29
C VAL A 137 -9.12 -9.86 -21.35
N ALA A 138 -8.72 -10.00 -22.62
CA ALA A 138 -9.33 -9.26 -23.72
C ALA A 138 -10.83 -9.57 -23.90
N ALA A 139 -11.25 -10.82 -23.69
CA ALA A 139 -12.67 -11.19 -23.71
C ALA A 139 -13.43 -10.57 -22.53
N LEU A 140 -12.84 -10.56 -21.33
CA LEU A 140 -13.42 -9.91 -20.15
C LEU A 140 -13.51 -8.39 -20.31
N ASP A 141 -12.48 -7.76 -20.89
CA ASP A 141 -12.48 -6.33 -21.18
C ASP A 141 -13.54 -5.96 -22.22
N LYS A 142 -13.74 -6.81 -23.24
CA LYS A 142 -14.84 -6.65 -24.20
C LYS A 142 -16.21 -6.72 -23.52
N LEU A 143 -16.41 -7.71 -22.64
CA LEU A 143 -17.65 -7.80 -21.84
C LEU A 143 -17.83 -6.56 -20.95
N ALA A 144 -16.77 -6.09 -20.31
CA ALA A 144 -16.80 -4.88 -19.47
C ALA A 144 -16.99 -3.59 -20.28
N SER A 145 -16.66 -3.59 -21.57
CA SER A 145 -16.86 -2.45 -22.48
C SER A 145 -18.26 -2.37 -23.09
N LEU A 146 -19.12 -3.37 -22.88
CA LEU A 146 -20.50 -3.32 -23.34
C LEU A 146 -21.23 -2.13 -22.73
N GLU A 147 -22.03 -1.45 -23.54
CA GLU A 147 -22.82 -0.30 -23.10
C GLU A 147 -23.91 -0.78 -22.13
N GLY A 148 -23.76 -0.41 -20.87
CA GLY A 148 -24.73 -0.68 -19.82
C GLY A 148 -24.43 0.12 -18.58
N VAL A 149 -25.45 0.81 -18.07
CA VAL A 149 -25.35 1.60 -16.84
C VAL A 149 -26.35 1.06 -15.83
N HIS A 150 -25.86 0.69 -14.66
CA HIS A 150 -26.65 0.05 -13.60
C HIS A 150 -26.82 1.00 -12.42
N ASN A 151 -28.02 1.04 -11.86
CA ASN A 151 -28.24 1.73 -10.58
C ASN A 151 -27.57 0.92 -9.44
N LEU A 152 -27.39 1.55 -8.28
CA LEU A 152 -26.68 0.94 -7.14
C LEU A 152 -27.28 -0.41 -6.69
N ARG A 153 -28.61 -0.56 -6.77
CA ARG A 153 -29.30 -1.81 -6.43
C ARG A 153 -28.98 -2.93 -7.42
N SER A 154 -29.11 -2.64 -8.72
CA SER A 154 -28.82 -3.60 -9.80
C SER A 154 -27.35 -3.99 -9.80
N ALA A 155 -26.45 -3.03 -9.58
CA ALA A 155 -25.02 -3.29 -9.43
C ALA A 155 -24.73 -4.21 -8.23
N ALA A 156 -25.35 -3.97 -7.07
CA ALA A 156 -25.20 -4.83 -5.89
C ALA A 156 -25.66 -6.27 -6.17
N GLN A 157 -26.81 -6.43 -6.84
CA GLN A 157 -27.34 -7.74 -7.23
C GLN A 157 -26.39 -8.48 -8.18
N GLN A 158 -25.83 -7.79 -9.19
CA GLN A 158 -24.88 -8.39 -10.12
C GLN A 158 -23.55 -8.77 -9.46
N CYS A 159 -23.12 -8.02 -8.45
CA CYS A 159 -21.95 -8.38 -7.64
C CYS A 159 -22.24 -9.49 -6.63
N GLY A 160 -23.50 -9.86 -6.39
CA GLY A 160 -23.88 -10.83 -5.37
C GLY A 160 -23.86 -10.29 -3.94
N TRP A 161 -23.90 -8.96 -3.76
CA TRP A 161 -23.82 -8.31 -2.45
C TRP A 161 -25.19 -7.77 -1.99
N PRO A 162 -25.49 -7.80 -0.67
CA PRO A 162 -26.63 -7.07 -0.13
C PRO A 162 -26.50 -5.56 -0.36
N GLU A 163 -27.57 -4.92 -0.86
CA GLU A 163 -27.57 -3.52 -1.31
C GLU A 163 -26.94 -2.55 -0.30
N ARG A 164 -27.32 -2.66 0.98
CA ARG A 164 -26.81 -1.76 2.04
C ARG A 164 -25.31 -1.96 2.30
N LYS A 165 -24.83 -3.20 2.34
CA LYS A 165 -23.41 -3.52 2.56
C LYS A 165 -22.57 -3.06 1.36
N PHE A 166 -23.06 -3.28 0.15
CA PHE A 166 -22.42 -2.84 -1.09
C PHE A 166 -22.24 -1.31 -1.13
N VAL A 167 -23.29 -0.55 -0.83
CA VAL A 167 -23.20 0.91 -0.88
C VAL A 167 -22.27 1.46 0.20
N ASN A 168 -22.29 0.92 1.41
CA ASN A 168 -21.34 1.31 2.45
C ASN A 168 -19.90 1.06 2.01
N ARG A 169 -19.63 -0.10 1.39
CA ARG A 169 -18.31 -0.43 0.86
C ARG A 169 -17.85 0.53 -0.23
N LEU A 170 -18.75 0.96 -1.11
CA LEU A 170 -18.45 1.97 -2.12
C LEU A 170 -18.17 3.36 -1.53
N ILE A 171 -18.76 3.71 -0.39
CA ILE A 171 -18.44 4.95 0.32
C ILE A 171 -17.04 4.85 0.94
N GLU A 172 -16.71 3.73 1.59
CA GLU A 172 -15.37 3.47 2.14
C GLU A 172 -14.28 3.52 1.07
N LEU A 173 -14.54 2.94 -0.11
CA LEU A 173 -13.59 2.92 -1.23
C LEU A 173 -13.49 4.27 -1.97
N GLY A 174 -14.25 5.29 -1.56
CA GLY A 174 -14.25 6.59 -2.22
C GLY A 174 -14.82 6.57 -3.64
N TRP A 175 -15.85 5.75 -3.88
CA TRP A 175 -16.64 5.77 -5.13
C TRP A 175 -17.89 6.64 -5.00
N LEU A 176 -18.51 6.61 -3.83
CA LEU A 176 -19.69 7.39 -3.49
C LEU A 176 -19.42 8.29 -2.29
N TYR A 177 -20.13 9.41 -2.21
CA TYR A 177 -20.23 10.22 -1.00
C TYR A 177 -21.70 10.61 -0.74
N THR A 178 -22.00 10.98 0.49
CA THR A 178 -23.30 11.53 0.88
C THR A 178 -23.24 13.05 0.83
N HIS A 179 -24.12 13.66 0.03
CA HIS A 179 -24.23 15.11 -0.05
C HIS A 179 -24.74 15.66 1.29
N SER A 180 -24.01 16.60 1.89
CA SER A 180 -24.27 17.08 3.26
C SER A 180 -25.64 17.72 3.45
N VAL A 181 -26.13 18.45 2.43
CA VAL A 181 -27.39 19.20 2.52
C VAL A 181 -28.61 18.33 2.18
N THR A 182 -28.46 17.42 1.23
CA THR A 182 -29.60 16.67 0.67
C THR A 182 -29.64 15.22 1.12
N GLY A 183 -28.59 14.71 1.77
CA GLY A 183 -28.44 13.32 2.17
C GLY A 183 -28.34 12.33 0.99
N ARG A 184 -28.32 12.82 -0.25
CA ARG A 184 -28.31 12.00 -1.46
C ARG A 184 -26.92 11.44 -1.73
N LYS A 185 -26.86 10.25 -2.32
CA LYS A 185 -25.60 9.61 -2.70
C LYS A 185 -25.16 10.15 -4.05
N CYS A 186 -23.93 10.62 -4.15
CA CYS A 186 -23.33 11.18 -5.36
C CYS A 186 -22.03 10.44 -5.69
N ALA A 187 -21.69 10.34 -6.97
CA ALA A 187 -20.44 9.74 -7.43
C ALA A 187 -19.30 10.75 -7.41
N TYR A 188 -18.09 10.31 -7.07
CA TYR A 188 -16.92 11.18 -7.14
C TYR A 188 -16.54 11.51 -8.59
N ALA A 189 -16.17 12.76 -8.84
CA ALA A 189 -15.81 13.26 -10.16
C ALA A 189 -14.66 12.47 -10.82
N ASP A 190 -13.70 11.97 -10.03
CA ASP A 190 -12.57 11.18 -10.54
C ASP A 190 -13.04 9.85 -11.15
N LYS A 191 -14.08 9.23 -10.58
CA LYS A 191 -14.66 7.98 -11.09
C LYS A 191 -15.52 8.22 -12.32
N ILE A 192 -16.14 9.40 -12.42
CA ILE A 192 -16.87 9.83 -13.60
C ILE A 192 -15.90 10.11 -14.76
N LYS A 193 -14.83 10.88 -14.52
CA LYS A 193 -13.78 11.13 -15.51
C LYS A 193 -13.09 9.85 -15.99
N ALA A 194 -12.93 8.86 -15.12
CA ALA A 194 -12.37 7.56 -15.47
C ALA A 194 -13.32 6.66 -16.29
N GLY A 195 -14.55 7.12 -16.55
CA GLY A 195 -15.58 6.34 -17.26
C GLY A 195 -16.06 5.12 -16.48
N LEU A 196 -15.94 5.12 -15.15
CA LEU A 196 -16.38 4.02 -14.28
C LEU A 196 -17.81 4.26 -13.76
N MET A 197 -18.19 5.53 -13.60
CA MET A 197 -19.52 5.93 -13.14
C MET A 197 -20.06 7.07 -14.00
N GLU A 198 -21.38 7.21 -14.03
CA GLU A 198 -22.08 8.30 -14.69
C GLU A 198 -23.12 8.90 -13.74
N SER A 199 -23.42 10.18 -13.90
CA SER A 199 -24.49 10.84 -13.15
C SER A 199 -25.66 11.06 -14.09
N LYS A 200 -26.73 10.25 -13.94
CA LYS A 200 -27.96 10.42 -14.71
C LYS A 200 -28.85 11.46 -14.04
N ASN A 201 -29.24 12.51 -14.76
CA ASN A 201 -30.22 13.47 -14.24
C ASN A 201 -31.61 12.85 -14.24
N VAL A 202 -32.26 12.85 -13.08
CA VAL A 202 -33.62 12.36 -12.85
C VAL A 202 -34.43 13.46 -12.19
N GLU A 203 -35.62 13.71 -12.72
CA GLU A 203 -36.56 14.64 -12.12
C GLU A 203 -37.28 13.98 -10.95
N VAL A 204 -37.19 14.61 -9.77
CA VAL A 204 -37.92 14.19 -8.58
C VAL A 204 -39.03 15.18 -8.34
N ARG A 205 -40.27 14.73 -8.52
CA ARG A 205 -41.47 15.51 -8.18
C ARG A 205 -41.68 15.48 -6.67
N ARG A 206 -41.67 16.65 -6.05
CA ARG A 206 -42.06 16.87 -4.65
C ARG A 206 -43.35 17.68 -4.61
N THR A 207 -44.01 17.69 -3.46
CA THR A 207 -45.25 18.43 -3.23
C THR A 207 -45.02 19.92 -3.48
N GLY A 208 -45.31 20.39 -4.70
CA GLY A 208 -45.23 21.79 -5.12
C GLY A 208 -44.08 22.19 -6.06
N TYR A 209 -43.07 21.34 -6.34
CA TYR A 209 -41.96 21.68 -7.25
C TYR A 209 -41.27 20.44 -7.85
N VAL A 210 -40.59 20.61 -8.99
CA VAL A 210 -39.80 19.56 -9.68
C VAL A 210 -38.31 19.88 -9.59
N GLU A 211 -37.54 19.03 -8.89
CA GLU A 211 -36.09 19.16 -8.80
C GLU A 211 -35.38 18.18 -9.76
N GLY A 212 -34.43 18.66 -10.56
CA GLY A 212 -33.50 17.80 -11.29
C GLY A 212 -32.37 17.31 -10.37
N VAL A 213 -32.13 16.01 -10.33
CA VAL A 213 -31.19 15.38 -9.40
C VAL A 213 -30.28 14.40 -10.12
N GLY A 214 -28.97 14.50 -9.89
CA GLY A 214 -28.00 13.51 -10.40
C GLY A 214 -28.05 12.21 -9.59
N GLN A 215 -28.48 11.11 -10.21
CA GLN A 215 -28.42 9.77 -9.66
C GLN A 215 -27.10 9.08 -10.10
N PRO A 216 -26.32 8.50 -9.16
CA PRO A 216 -25.11 7.78 -9.50
C PRO A 216 -25.45 6.45 -10.17
N MET A 217 -24.88 6.23 -11.35
CA MET A 217 -25.00 5.02 -12.14
C MET A 217 -23.59 4.44 -12.34
N ILE A 218 -23.48 3.11 -12.29
CA ILE A 218 -22.21 2.38 -12.45
C ILE A 218 -22.19 1.79 -13.86
N THR A 219 -21.14 2.06 -14.62
CA THR A 219 -20.94 1.47 -15.96
C THR A 219 -20.52 0.01 -15.84
N GLN A 220 -20.63 -0.78 -16.91
CA GLN A 220 -20.12 -2.17 -16.91
C GLN A 220 -18.62 -2.24 -16.56
N LYS A 221 -17.81 -1.31 -17.07
CA LYS A 221 -16.39 -1.17 -16.72
C LYS A 221 -16.18 -0.86 -15.24
N GLY A 222 -17.02 0.02 -14.69
CA GLY A 222 -17.06 0.30 -13.25
C GLY A 222 -17.38 -0.94 -12.44
N LEU A 223 -18.39 -1.70 -12.86
CA LEU A 223 -18.84 -2.91 -12.19
C LEU A 223 -17.76 -4.01 -12.18
N ALA A 224 -17.11 -4.25 -13.33
CA ALA A 224 -16.01 -5.20 -13.44
C ALA A 224 -14.88 -4.85 -12.46
N LYS A 225 -14.49 -3.57 -12.41
CA LYS A 225 -13.46 -3.09 -11.49
C LYS A 225 -13.88 -3.21 -10.02
N ILE A 226 -15.13 -2.89 -9.70
CA ILE A 226 -15.68 -3.05 -8.35
C ILE A 226 -15.61 -4.52 -7.92
N ARG A 227 -15.98 -5.46 -8.81
CA ARG A 227 -15.94 -6.89 -8.51
C ARG A 227 -14.52 -7.39 -8.23
N THR A 228 -13.52 -6.93 -8.99
CA THR A 228 -12.11 -7.26 -8.73
C THR A 228 -11.61 -6.71 -7.40
N ILE A 229 -12.08 -5.53 -6.99
CA ILE A 229 -11.64 -4.88 -5.73
C ILE A 229 -12.33 -5.48 -4.51
N ILE A 230 -13.63 -5.74 -4.61
CA ILE A 230 -14.48 -6.12 -3.48
C ILE A 230 -14.49 -7.64 -3.27
N GLY A 231 -14.31 -8.43 -4.34
CA GLY A 231 -14.42 -9.89 -4.27
C GLY A 231 -15.85 -10.36 -4.02
N ASP A 232 -15.99 -11.63 -3.64
CA ASP A 232 -17.29 -12.22 -3.33
C ASP A 232 -17.85 -11.68 -2.01
N ALA A 233 -19.18 -11.77 -1.86
CA ALA A 233 -19.84 -11.24 -0.67
C ALA A 233 -19.33 -11.92 0.61
N PRO A 234 -19.07 -11.16 1.69
CA PRO A 234 -18.69 -11.73 2.96
C PRO A 234 -19.84 -12.62 3.46
N VAL A 235 -19.54 -13.92 3.58
CA VAL A 235 -20.45 -14.91 4.17
C VAL A 235 -20.78 -14.43 5.59
N GLU A 236 -22.07 -14.39 5.94
CA GLU A 236 -22.51 -13.91 7.24
C GLU A 236 -21.91 -14.77 8.35
N GLY A 237 -20.89 -14.24 9.05
CA GLY A 237 -20.17 -14.95 10.11
C GLY A 237 -18.68 -14.62 10.21
N THR A 238 -18.05 -14.11 9.16
CA THR A 238 -16.61 -13.74 9.22
C THR A 238 -16.47 -12.27 9.57
N ALA A 239 -16.09 -11.98 10.82
CA ALA A 239 -15.66 -10.65 11.23
C ALA A 239 -14.56 -10.16 10.27
N LEU A 240 -14.80 -9.03 9.60
CA LEU A 240 -13.76 -8.34 8.82
C LEU A 240 -12.60 -8.02 9.77
N PRO A 241 -11.34 -8.38 9.45
CA PRO A 241 -10.20 -7.96 10.25
C PRO A 241 -10.14 -6.43 10.26
N ALA A 242 -10.07 -5.88 11.47
CA ALA A 242 -10.11 -4.45 11.78
C ALA A 242 -8.81 -3.70 11.41
N GLU A 243 -8.21 -4.00 10.27
CA GLU A 243 -7.03 -3.29 9.79
C GLU A 243 -7.33 -2.60 8.45
N LEU A 244 -7.54 -1.29 8.58
CA LEU A 244 -7.33 -0.19 7.62
C LEU A 244 -8.39 0.90 7.80
N ALA A 245 -8.72 1.23 9.05
CA ALA A 245 -9.31 2.51 9.40
C ALA A 245 -8.21 3.60 9.43
N GLN A 246 -7.59 3.89 8.27
CA GLN A 246 -6.92 5.16 8.12
C GLN A 246 -8.00 6.21 7.93
N LYS A 247 -8.28 6.95 9.02
CA LYS A 247 -9.16 8.12 9.04
C LYS A 247 -8.76 9.05 7.89
N ALA A 248 -9.55 9.06 6.82
CA ALA A 248 -9.54 10.16 5.87
C ALA A 248 -10.04 11.39 6.64
N THR A 249 -9.11 12.24 7.07
CA THR A 249 -9.42 13.53 7.67
C THR A 249 -10.25 14.31 6.65
N PRO A 250 -11.47 14.75 6.99
CA PRO A 250 -12.22 15.64 6.10
C PRO A 250 -11.39 16.91 5.92
N ARG A 251 -11.02 17.22 4.66
CA ARG A 251 -10.33 18.48 4.35
C ARG A 251 -11.28 19.62 4.76
N PRO A 252 -10.82 20.61 5.56
CA PRO A 252 -11.66 21.72 5.96
C PRO A 252 -12.07 22.52 4.73
N PHE A 253 -13.37 22.76 4.58
CA PHE A 253 -13.93 23.58 3.52
C PHE A 253 -13.66 25.05 3.83
N ALA A 254 -13.07 25.77 2.87
CA ALA A 254 -13.03 27.23 2.89
C ALA A 254 -14.45 27.76 2.60
N HIS A 255 -15.05 28.45 3.56
CA HIS A 255 -16.27 29.21 3.34
C HIS A 255 -15.97 30.37 2.36
N ARG A 256 -16.57 30.33 1.16
CA ARG A 256 -16.64 31.50 0.29
C ARG A 256 -17.81 32.35 0.78
N SER A 257 -17.51 33.47 1.43
CA SER A 257 -18.48 34.49 1.82
C SER A 257 -19.18 35.07 0.58
N GLY A 258 -20.47 35.35 0.73
CA GLY A 258 -21.38 35.69 -0.35
C GLY A 258 -21.08 37.02 -1.03
N ALA A 259 -21.43 37.07 -2.32
CA ALA A 259 -21.64 38.30 -3.06
C ALA A 259 -23.15 38.51 -3.22
N THR A 260 -23.65 39.61 -2.68
CA THR A 260 -25.00 40.16 -2.90
C THR A 260 -25.18 40.60 -4.36
N PRO A 261 -26.35 40.41 -4.98
CA PRO A 261 -26.65 41.01 -6.27
C PRO A 261 -27.17 42.44 -6.08
N THR A 262 -26.69 43.35 -6.94
CA THR A 262 -27.28 44.67 -7.23
C THR A 262 -28.50 44.53 -8.13
#